data_AF-A0A395YEB7-F1
#
_entry.id   AF-A0A395YEB7-F1
#
_cell.length_a   1.000
_cell.length_b   1.000
_cell.length_c   1.000
_cell.angle_alpha   90.00
_cell.angle_beta   90.00
_cell.angle_gamma   90.00
#
_symmetry.space_group_name_H-M   'P 1'
#
loop_
_entity.id
_entity.type
_entity.pdbx_description
1 polymer ?
#
loop_
_entity_poly.entity_id
_entity_poly.type
_entity_poly.pdbx_seq_one_letter_code
_entity_poly.pdbx_strand_id
1 'polypeptide(L)'
;MGLDIIAQKKKELGLTNEELARLSGVPKGTIDKILSGVTKDPKLETLKAIAKVLGLSLDDFNDAPKKNEPSYDDIEKLVARNGRKLSADQKLRLIKLLSEIDIPGE
;
A
#
# COMPACT_ATOMS: atom_id res chain seq x y z
N MET A 1 7.28 13.96 -3.25
CA MET A 1 6.00 13.41 -2.77
C MET A 1 5.85 12.02 -3.33
N GLY A 2 5.39 11.05 -2.53
CA GLY A 2 5.10 9.68 -2.93
C GLY A 2 3.80 9.57 -3.74
N LEU A 3 3.76 10.19 -4.92
CA LEU A 3 2.56 10.21 -5.78
C LEU A 3 2.33 8.88 -6.52
N ASP A 4 3.32 7.98 -6.56
CA ASP A 4 3.24 6.65 -7.16
C ASP A 4 2.11 5.79 -6.56
N ILE A 5 1.76 6.03 -5.29
CA ILE A 5 0.65 5.33 -4.64
C ILE A 5 -0.70 5.59 -5.33
N ILE A 6 -0.87 6.74 -6.00
CA ILE A 6 -2.10 7.04 -6.76
C ILE A 6 -2.27 6.00 -7.87
N ALA A 7 -1.21 5.66 -8.60
CA ALA A 7 -1.26 4.67 -9.67
C ALA A 7 -1.55 3.27 -9.13
N GLN A 8 -0.89 2.89 -8.02
CA GLN A 8 -1.10 1.61 -7.35
C GLN A 8 -2.55 1.47 -6.86
N LYS A 9 -3.03 2.41 -6.06
CA LYS A 9 -4.35 2.33 -5.43
C LYS A 9 -5.48 2.38 -6.44
N LYS A 10 -5.33 3.20 -7.49
CA LYS A 10 -6.26 3.23 -8.62
C LYS A 10 -6.37 1.87 -9.31
N LYS A 11 -5.25 1.15 -9.49
CA LYS A 11 -5.22 -0.20 -10.09
C LYS A 11 -5.88 -1.23 -9.17
N GLU A 12 -5.61 -1.17 -7.86
CA GLU A 12 -6.25 -2.05 -6.86
C GLU A 12 -7.77 -1.90 -6.83
N LEU A 13 -8.26 -0.67 -7.03
CA LEU A 13 -9.69 -0.35 -7.10
C LEU A 13 -10.31 -0.59 -8.49
N GLY A 14 -9.53 -1.04 -9.49
CA GLY A 14 -10.02 -1.27 -10.85
C GLY A 14 -10.42 0.00 -11.60
N LEU A 15 -9.91 1.17 -11.21
CA LEU A 15 -10.30 2.45 -11.78
C LEU A 15 -9.47 2.83 -13.02
N THR A 16 -10.15 3.37 -14.03
CA THR A 16 -9.50 4.05 -15.16
C THR A 16 -9.12 5.48 -14.79
N ASN A 17 -8.28 6.13 -15.60
CA ASN A 17 -7.97 7.55 -15.38
C ASN A 17 -9.21 8.43 -15.59
N GLU A 18 -10.12 8.02 -16.47
CA GLU A 18 -11.41 8.67 -16.69
C GLU A 18 -12.33 8.56 -15.49
N GLU A 19 -12.44 7.37 -14.89
CA GLU A 19 -13.25 7.19 -13.70
C GLU A 19 -12.68 7.94 -12.50
N LEU A 20 -11.35 7.93 -12.32
CA LEU A 20 -10.71 8.72 -11.26
C LEU A 20 -10.95 10.22 -11.46
N ALA A 21 -10.86 10.72 -12.68
CA ALA A 21 -11.14 12.11 -13.01
C ALA A 21 -12.60 12.48 -12.71
N ARG A 22 -13.55 11.64 -13.15
CA ARG A 22 -14.99 11.82 -12.94
C ARG A 22 -15.35 11.82 -11.45
N LEU A 23 -14.80 10.88 -10.68
CA LEU A 23 -15.10 10.71 -9.26
C LEU A 23 -14.44 11.78 -8.38
N SER A 24 -13.23 12.23 -8.74
CA SER A 24 -12.50 13.26 -7.98
C SER A 24 -12.90 14.68 -8.37
N GLY A 25 -13.53 14.88 -9.53
CA GLY A 25 -13.76 16.21 -10.09
C GLY A 25 -12.48 16.88 -10.61
N VAL A 26 -11.35 16.15 -10.64
CA VAL A 26 -10.08 16.64 -11.18
C VAL A 26 -10.05 16.35 -12.68
N PRO A 27 -9.64 17.31 -13.54
CA PRO A 27 -9.56 17.07 -14.97
C PRO A 27 -8.67 15.88 -15.33
N LYS A 28 -9.10 15.05 -16.28
CA LYS A 28 -8.34 13.87 -16.76
C LYS A 28 -6.90 14.23 -17.13
N GLY A 29 -6.69 15.32 -17.85
CA GLY A 29 -5.34 15.77 -18.22
C GLY A 29 -4.46 16.14 -17.02
N THR A 30 -5.05 16.57 -15.90
CA THR A 30 -4.32 16.79 -14.64
C THR A 30 -3.96 15.46 -13.99
N ILE A 31 -4.89 14.49 -13.95
CA ILE A 31 -4.63 13.13 -13.48
C ILE A 31 -3.51 12.48 -14.30
N ASP A 32 -3.56 12.55 -15.62
CA ASP A 32 -2.53 12.00 -16.51
C ASP A 32 -1.15 12.65 -16.26
N LYS A 33 -1.09 13.97 -16.06
CA LYS A 33 0.17 14.68 -15.73
C LYS A 33 0.73 14.28 -14.37
N ILE A 34 -0.12 14.04 -13.37
CA ILE A 34 0.31 13.55 -12.06
C ILE A 34 0.85 12.12 -12.19
N LEU A 35 0.09 11.23 -12.83
CA LEU A 35 0.46 9.82 -12.98
C LEU A 35 1.69 9.60 -13.87
N SER A 36 1.93 10.48 -14.84
CA SER A 36 3.14 10.47 -15.68
C SER A 36 4.34 11.18 -15.05
N GLY A 37 4.18 11.78 -13.86
CA GLY A 37 5.24 12.50 -13.16
C GLY A 37 5.59 13.88 -13.72
N VAL A 38 4.81 14.38 -14.69
CA VAL A 38 4.93 15.77 -15.20
C VAL A 38 4.58 16.77 -14.11
N THR A 39 3.52 16.49 -13.33
CA THR A 39 3.14 17.28 -12.16
C THR A 39 3.63 16.59 -10.90
N LYS A 40 4.75 17.08 -10.36
CA LYS A 40 5.37 16.56 -9.13
C LYS A 40 4.84 17.19 -7.84
N ASP A 41 4.20 18.36 -7.96
CA ASP A 41 3.66 19.15 -6.85
C ASP A 41 2.23 19.62 -7.18
N PRO A 42 1.24 18.71 -7.17
CA PRO A 42 -0.15 19.08 -7.38
C PRO A 42 -0.68 19.92 -6.20
N LYS A 43 -1.65 20.80 -6.47
CA LYS A 43 -2.28 21.61 -5.43
C LYS A 43 -2.93 20.72 -4.37
N LEU A 44 -2.93 21.20 -3.13
CA LEU A 44 -3.53 20.50 -1.98
C LEU A 44 -4.98 20.07 -2.23
N GLU A 45 -5.79 20.91 -2.87
CA GLU A 45 -7.19 20.57 -3.19
C GLU A 45 -7.30 19.41 -4.18
N THR A 46 -6.42 19.36 -5.18
CA THR A 46 -6.32 18.26 -6.14
C THR A 46 -5.91 16.96 -5.43
N LEU A 47 -4.91 17.03 -4.56
CA LEU A 47 -4.48 15.90 -3.73
C LEU A 47 -5.59 15.38 -2.83
N LYS A 48 -6.31 16.28 -2.13
CA LYS A 48 -7.46 15.92 -1.27
C LYS A 48 -8.58 15.22 -2.05
N ALA A 49 -8.91 15.76 -3.22
CA ALA A 49 -9.96 15.20 -4.07
C ALA A 49 -9.62 13.78 -4.56
N ILE A 50 -8.39 13.56 -4.99
CA ILE A 50 -7.90 12.24 -5.42
C ILE A 50 -7.86 11.28 -4.23
N ALA A 51 -7.31 11.71 -3.10
CA ALA A 51 -7.18 10.90 -1.89
C ALA A 51 -8.53 10.38 -1.38
N LYS A 52 -9.55 11.24 -1.38
CA LYS A 52 -10.92 10.89 -0.99
C LYS A 52 -11.50 9.74 -1.83
N VAL A 53 -11.25 9.74 -3.14
CA VAL A 53 -11.73 8.67 -4.04
C VAL A 53 -10.95 7.38 -3.82
N LEU A 54 -9.65 7.48 -3.55
CA LEU A 54 -8.76 6.33 -3.39
C LEU A 54 -8.75 5.74 -1.97
N GLY A 55 -9.46 6.36 -1.02
CA GLY A 55 -9.45 5.96 0.38
C GLY A 55 -8.08 6.17 1.04
N LEU A 56 -7.35 7.20 0.60
CA LEU A 56 -6.05 7.57 1.13
C LEU A 56 -6.17 8.81 2.03
N SER A 57 -5.24 8.94 2.96
CA SER A 57 -4.98 10.18 3.70
C SER A 57 -3.99 11.07 2.94
N LEU A 58 -3.80 12.32 3.37
CA LEU A 58 -2.75 13.16 2.80
C LEU A 58 -1.33 12.69 3.20
N ASP A 59 -1.22 12.01 4.34
CA ASP A 59 0.05 11.46 4.82
C ASP A 59 0.55 10.34 3.90
N ASP A 60 -0.36 9.66 3.20
CA ASP A 60 -0.03 8.60 2.26
C ASP A 60 0.81 9.05 1.07
N PHE A 61 0.86 10.36 0.78
CA PHE A 61 1.69 10.95 -0.28
C PHE A 61 3.04 11.46 0.23
N ASN A 62 3.37 11.25 1.50
CA ASN A 62 4.66 11.62 2.05
C ASN A 62 5.72 10.60 1.63
N ASP A 63 6.94 11.06 1.30
CA ASP A 63 8.08 10.20 0.91
C ASP A 63 8.72 9.48 2.10
N ALA A 64 8.18 9.68 3.31
CA ALA A 64 8.62 8.92 4.46
C ALA A 64 8.46 7.43 4.16
N PRO A 65 9.47 6.58 4.47
CA PRO A 65 9.38 5.16 4.21
C PRO A 65 8.14 4.62 4.90
N LYS A 66 7.13 4.22 4.11
CA LYS A 66 5.95 3.56 4.64
C LYS A 66 6.43 2.33 5.40
N LYS A 67 6.22 2.31 6.72
CA LYS A 67 6.12 1.06 7.44
C LYS A 67 4.88 0.37 6.87
N ASN A 68 5.05 -0.40 5.79
CA ASN A 68 4.04 -1.37 5.42
C ASN A 68 3.93 -2.28 6.63
N GLU A 69 2.84 -2.16 7.38
CA GLU A 69 2.52 -3.13 8.40
C GLU A 69 2.42 -4.48 7.68
N PRO A 70 3.17 -5.50 8.13
CA PRO A 70 3.20 -6.78 7.43
C PRO A 70 1.78 -7.36 7.36
N SER A 71 1.34 -7.68 6.15
CA SER A 71 0.06 -8.36 5.91
C SER A 71 0.22 -9.86 6.21
N TYR A 72 -0.90 -10.55 6.43
CA TYR A 72 -0.92 -12.01 6.55
C TYR A 72 -0.32 -12.70 5.32
N ASP A 73 -0.51 -12.13 4.13
CA ASP A 73 0.07 -12.62 2.87
C ASP A 73 1.60 -12.49 2.84
N ASP A 74 2.15 -11.50 3.56
CA ASP A 74 3.59 -11.34 3.74
C ASP A 74 4.16 -12.41 4.67
N ILE A 75 3.38 -12.89 5.66
CA ILE A 75 3.79 -14.00 6.54
C ILE A 75 4.00 -15.26 5.71
N GLU A 76 3.04 -15.62 4.85
CA GLU A 76 3.13 -16.83 4.02
C GLU A 76 4.36 -16.80 3.12
N LYS A 77 4.60 -15.66 2.45
CA LYS A 77 5.78 -15.44 1.60
C LYS A 77 7.08 -15.50 2.40
N LEU A 78 7.12 -14.92 3.61
CA LEU A 78 8.30 -14.94 4.47
C LEU A 78 8.63 -16.35 4.96
N VAL A 79 7.63 -17.12 5.37
CA VAL A 79 7.80 -18.52 5.81
C VAL A 79 8.25 -19.38 4.63
N ALA A 80 7.64 -19.23 3.46
CA ALA A 80 8.03 -19.97 2.25
C ALA A 80 9.48 -19.66 1.80
N ARG A 81 9.89 -18.38 1.83
CA ARG A 81 11.23 -17.94 1.42
C ARG A 81 12.31 -18.30 2.43
N ASN A 82 12.05 -18.11 3.73
CA ASN A 82 13.04 -18.34 4.77
C ASN A 82 13.05 -19.78 5.29
N GLY A 83 11.98 -20.55 5.12
CA GLY A 83 11.90 -21.95 5.56
C GLY A 83 13.04 -22.85 5.04
N ARG A 84 13.59 -22.54 3.86
CA ARG A 84 14.76 -23.24 3.30
C ARG A 84 16.10 -22.75 3.85
N LYS A 85 16.17 -21.53 4.39
CA LYS A 85 17.39 -20.90 4.92
C LYS A 85 17.52 -21.01 6.44
N LEU A 86 16.42 -21.26 7.16
CA LEU A 86 16.42 -21.42 8.61
C LEU A 86 17.10 -22.72 9.00
N SER A 87 18.01 -22.65 9.98
CA SER A 87 18.61 -23.83 10.61
C SER A 87 17.55 -24.62 11.40
N ALA A 88 17.87 -25.87 11.78
CA ALA A 88 16.99 -26.69 12.61
C ALA A 88 16.61 -25.98 13.93
N ASP A 89 17.56 -25.30 14.56
CA ASP A 89 17.38 -24.55 15.80
C ASP A 89 16.44 -23.35 15.63
N GLN A 90 16.62 -22.60 14.54
CA GLN A 90 15.75 -21.45 14.24
C GLN A 90 14.31 -21.88 13.93
N LYS A 91 14.13 -23.06 13.30
CA LYS A 91 12.81 -23.65 13.06
C LYS A 91 12.13 -24.06 14.36
N LEU A 92 12.85 -24.74 15.25
CA LEU A 92 12.32 -25.15 16.56
C LEU A 92 11.93 -23.94 17.41
N ARG A 93 12.74 -22.87 17.40
CA ARG A 93 12.42 -21.63 18.11
C ARG A 93 11.16 -20.96 17.55
N LEU A 94 10.99 -20.95 16.23
CA LEU A 94 9.78 -20.40 15.60
C LEU A 94 8.53 -21.21 15.97
N ILE A 95 8.61 -22.54 15.92
CA ILE A 95 7.52 -23.44 16.34
C ILE A 95 7.13 -23.16 17.79
N LYS A 96 8.11 -23.11 18.70
CA LYS A 96 7.87 -22.84 20.12
C LYS A 96 7.18 -21.49 20.35
N LEU A 97 7.66 -20.43 19.69
CA LEU A 97 7.06 -19.11 19.78
C LEU A 97 5.60 -19.09 19.30
N LEU A 98 5.26 -19.84 18.24
CA LEU A 98 3.90 -19.92 17.72
C LEU A 98 2.98 -20.79 18.58
N SER A 99 3.52 -21.84 19.21
CA SER A 99 2.76 -22.72 20.12
C SER A 99 2.47 -22.11 21.48
N GLU A 100 3.25 -21.12 21.91
CA GLU A 100 3.06 -20.40 23.18
C GLU A 100 2.11 -19.19 23.05
N ILE A 101 1.59 -18.92 21.85
CA ILE A 101 0.56 -17.91 21.66
C ILE A 101 -0.75 -18.51 22.18
N ASP A 102 -1.13 -18.10 23.40
CA ASP A 102 -2.48 -18.27 23.90
C ASP A 102 -3.42 -17.58 22.91
N ILE A 103 -4.30 -18.34 22.26
CA ILE A 103 -5.29 -17.79 21.34
C ILE A 103 -6.46 -17.34 22.22
N PRO A 104 -6.66 -16.03 22.49
CA PRO A 104 -7.79 -15.62 23.30
C PRO A 104 -9.09 -15.90 22.54
N GLY A 105 -9.80 -16.95 22.93
CA GLY A 105 -11.18 -17.21 22.54
C GLY A 105 -11.46 -18.52 21.79
N GLU A 106 -11.11 -19.67 22.38
CA GLU A 106 -11.92 -20.89 22.20
C GLU A 106 -13.04 -20.96 23.26
#